data_AF-A0A022W4J5-F1
#
_entry.id   AF-A0A022W4J5-F1
#
_cell.length_a   1.000
_cell.length_b   1.000
_cell.length_c   1.000
_cell.angle_alpha   90.00
_cell.angle_beta   90.00
_cell.angle_gamma   90.00
#
_symmetry.space_group_name_H-M   'P 1'
#
loop_
_entity.id
_entity.type
_entity.pdbx_description
1 polymer ?
#
loop_
_entity_poly.entity_id
_entity_poly.type
_entity_poly.pdbx_seq_one_letter_code
_entity_poly.pdbx_strand_id
1 'polypeptide(L)'
;MDKLMVPDVPVIPGPPELPYSLRSRKRSISIFWTLFIIDTLVQPLVLYFTLWYCTNLSHNLVFTISTAALGGVAVVEYFYRFYNLFKKGSKVRPLNARRSWLDFFQVNFTIVWLILAVELIIGTVQEEPYIRLLAMPLPTVMFYFGLVHLTLDLLRALGYQAPFRISSTPKGYVMPTALYVLIEDVVAVDGGGGQVYRRAIRDRYLSSPYFRQMLFEMNCFWGGGSVISAAVITALVFTTPRDVAYTVCF
;
A
#
# COMPACT_ATOMS: atom_id res chain seq x y z
N MET A 1 -4.73 -52.57 -25.34
CA MET A 1 -4.09 -51.49 -24.56
C MET A 1 -4.65 -50.18 -25.09
N ASP A 2 -5.79 -49.75 -24.53
CA ASP A 2 -6.41 -48.49 -24.89
C ASP A 2 -5.54 -47.34 -24.38
N LYS A 3 -5.05 -46.51 -25.31
CA LYS A 3 -4.38 -45.26 -24.98
C LYS A 3 -5.42 -44.35 -24.33
N LEU A 4 -5.19 -43.96 -23.07
CA LEU A 4 -5.90 -42.87 -22.43
C LEU A 4 -5.79 -41.63 -23.33
N MET A 5 -6.91 -41.24 -23.94
CA MET A 5 -7.08 -39.93 -24.57
C MET A 5 -7.00 -38.89 -23.46
N VAL A 6 -5.84 -38.24 -23.32
CA VAL A 6 -5.73 -37.00 -22.56
C VAL A 6 -6.53 -35.97 -23.35
N PRO A 7 -7.60 -35.38 -22.81
CA PRO A 7 -8.37 -34.38 -23.54
C PRO A 7 -7.45 -33.20 -23.85
N ASP A 8 -7.34 -32.85 -25.14
CA ASP A 8 -6.63 -31.67 -25.60
C ASP A 8 -7.23 -30.44 -24.92
N VAL A 9 -6.52 -29.91 -23.93
CA VAL A 9 -6.87 -28.62 -23.33
C VAL A 9 -6.65 -27.59 -24.43
N PRO A 10 -7.69 -26.85 -24.87
CA PRO A 10 -7.53 -25.86 -25.92
C PRO A 10 -6.44 -24.88 -25.50
N VAL A 11 -5.40 -24.77 -26.33
CA VAL A 11 -4.34 -23.76 -26.16
C VAL A 11 -5.01 -22.41 -26.42
N ILE A 12 -5.54 -21.80 -25.37
CA ILE A 12 -6.10 -20.46 -25.44
C ILE A 12 -4.91 -19.53 -25.77
N PRO A 13 -4.95 -18.79 -26.89
CA PRO A 13 -3.87 -17.89 -27.24
C PRO A 13 -3.90 -16.68 -26.31
N GLY A 14 -3.15 -16.74 -25.22
CA GLY A 14 -3.01 -15.64 -24.27
C GLY A 14 -2.60 -16.10 -22.87
N PRO A 15 -2.13 -15.17 -22.02
CA PRO A 15 -1.89 -15.48 -20.61
C PRO A 15 -3.19 -15.90 -19.92
N PRO A 16 -3.16 -16.84 -18.95
CA PRO A 16 -4.34 -17.31 -18.22
C PRO A 16 -5.21 -16.15 -17.73
N GLU A 17 -6.52 -16.21 -17.98
CA GLU A 17 -7.44 -15.14 -17.62
C GLU A 17 -7.53 -14.95 -16.10
N LEU A 18 -7.67 -13.68 -15.68
CA LEU A 18 -7.92 -13.38 -14.27
C LEU A 18 -9.43 -13.49 -14.03
N PRO A 19 -9.88 -14.26 -13.02
CA PRO A 19 -11.28 -14.35 -12.63
C PRO A 19 -11.70 -13.10 -11.83
N TYR A 20 -11.28 -11.93 -12.30
CA TYR A 20 -11.43 -10.66 -11.61
C TYR A 20 -11.43 -9.51 -12.63
N SER A 21 -12.44 -8.65 -12.56
CA SER A 21 -12.56 -7.47 -13.41
C SER A 21 -12.74 -6.21 -12.57
N LEU A 22 -11.91 -5.20 -12.84
CA LEU A 22 -12.03 -3.88 -12.21
C LEU A 22 -13.23 -3.10 -12.75
N ARG A 23 -13.73 -3.43 -13.95
CA ARG A 23 -14.80 -2.68 -14.61
C ARG A 23 -16.13 -2.77 -13.85
N SER A 24 -16.42 -3.91 -13.23
CA SER A 24 -17.64 -4.12 -12.44
C SER A 24 -17.59 -3.44 -11.07
N ARG A 25 -16.40 -3.02 -10.59
CA ARG A 25 -16.18 -2.47 -9.25
C ARG A 25 -15.85 -0.98 -9.24
N LYS A 26 -15.97 -0.29 -10.39
CA LYS A 26 -15.69 1.15 -10.52
C LYS A 26 -16.37 1.99 -9.45
N ARG A 27 -17.65 1.72 -9.14
CA ARG A 27 -18.39 2.46 -8.11
C ARG A 27 -17.75 2.32 -6.72
N SER A 28 -17.36 1.11 -6.33
CA SER A 28 -16.70 0.87 -5.04
C SER A 28 -15.34 1.56 -4.98
N ILE A 29 -14.57 1.49 -6.07
CA ILE A 29 -13.26 2.14 -6.20
C ILE A 29 -13.43 3.66 -6.10
N SER A 30 -14.39 4.24 -6.82
CA SER A 30 -14.67 5.68 -6.77
C SER A 30 -15.07 6.14 -5.37
N ILE A 31 -15.98 5.43 -4.69
CA ILE A 31 -16.38 5.78 -3.31
C ILE A 31 -15.16 5.74 -2.37
N PHE A 32 -14.35 4.67 -2.46
CA PHE A 32 -13.15 4.55 -1.64
C PHE A 32 -12.18 5.71 -1.87
N TRP A 33 -11.84 6.03 -3.12
CA TRP A 33 -10.94 7.14 -3.44
C TRP A 33 -11.51 8.50 -3.04
N THR A 34 -12.82 8.72 -3.18
CA THR A 34 -13.46 9.96 -2.71
C THR A 34 -13.33 10.09 -1.19
N LEU A 35 -13.64 9.03 -0.43
CA LEU A 35 -13.48 9.05 1.03
C LEU A 35 -12.03 9.23 1.44
N PHE A 36 -11.10 8.57 0.74
CA PHE A 36 -9.67 8.69 1.00
C PHE A 36 -9.17 10.12 0.77
N ILE A 37 -9.50 10.76 -0.36
CA ILE A 37 -9.13 12.16 -0.64
C ILE A 37 -9.72 13.11 0.40
N ILE A 38 -10.97 12.86 0.83
CA ILE A 38 -11.59 13.68 1.88
C ILE A 38 -10.81 13.52 3.20
N ASP A 39 -10.52 12.29 3.61
CA ASP A 39 -9.86 11.96 4.88
C ASP A 39 -8.39 12.45 4.92
N THR A 40 -7.66 12.31 3.81
CA THR A 40 -6.22 12.60 3.78
C THR A 40 -5.88 14.00 3.30
N LEU A 41 -6.74 14.69 2.55
CA LEU A 41 -6.43 16.01 1.98
C LEU A 41 -7.44 17.08 2.40
N VAL A 42 -8.73 16.87 2.16
CA VAL A 42 -9.73 17.94 2.36
C VAL A 42 -9.96 18.23 3.85
N GLN A 43 -10.23 17.20 4.63
CA GLN A 43 -10.55 17.29 6.05
C GLN A 43 -9.43 17.96 6.87
N PRO A 44 -8.15 17.53 6.81
CA PRO A 44 -7.10 18.14 7.61
C PRO A 44 -6.86 19.61 7.23
N LEU A 45 -6.88 19.95 5.93
CA LEU A 45 -6.72 21.34 5.49
C LEU A 45 -7.88 22.22 5.95
N VAL A 46 -9.12 21.78 5.75
CA VAL A 46 -10.31 22.55 6.17
C VAL A 46 -10.30 22.75 7.69
N LEU A 47 -10.02 21.69 8.47
CA LEU A 47 -9.93 21.79 9.92
C LEU A 47 -8.81 22.74 10.36
N TYR A 48 -7.63 22.62 9.77
CA TYR A 48 -6.51 23.51 10.08
C TYR A 48 -6.87 24.98 9.86
N PHE A 49 -7.32 25.35 8.66
CA PHE A 49 -7.64 26.74 8.34
C PHE A 49 -8.84 27.27 9.14
N THR A 50 -9.90 26.48 9.33
CA THR A 50 -11.05 26.95 10.12
C THR A 50 -10.70 27.12 11.59
N LEU A 51 -9.99 26.18 12.21
CA LEU A 51 -9.61 26.30 13.61
C LEU A 51 -8.57 27.41 13.82
N TRP A 52 -7.62 27.58 12.89
CA TRP A 52 -6.59 28.61 13.00
C TRP A 52 -7.12 30.04 12.87
N TYR A 53 -8.04 30.29 11.92
CA TYR A 53 -8.50 31.65 11.62
C TYR A 53 -9.84 32.02 12.25
N CYS A 54 -10.70 31.04 12.58
CA CYS A 54 -12.04 31.31 13.11
C CYS A 54 -12.16 31.06 14.63
N THR A 55 -11.10 30.63 15.31
CA THR A 55 -11.13 30.35 16.76
C THR A 55 -9.90 30.92 17.47
N ASN A 56 -9.99 31.05 18.81
CA ASN A 56 -8.88 31.47 19.67
C ASN A 56 -8.20 30.27 20.34
N LEU A 57 -8.23 29.09 19.72
CA LEU A 57 -7.59 27.88 20.25
C LEU A 57 -6.07 28.02 20.19
N SER A 58 -5.37 27.37 21.12
CA SER A 58 -3.91 27.33 21.06
C SER A 58 -3.45 26.59 19.80
N HIS A 59 -2.32 27.01 19.22
CA HIS A 59 -1.77 26.39 18.01
C HIS A 59 -1.59 24.88 18.17
N ASN A 60 -1.09 24.44 19.33
CA ASN A 60 -0.95 23.02 19.66
C ASN A 60 -2.28 22.25 19.55
N LEU A 61 -3.38 22.83 20.04
CA LEU A 61 -4.70 22.19 20.04
C LEU A 61 -5.27 22.12 18.62
N VAL A 62 -5.09 23.17 17.80
CA VAL A 62 -5.47 23.18 16.38
C VAL A 62 -4.77 22.05 15.60
N PHE A 63 -3.45 21.91 15.77
CA PHE A 63 -2.70 20.84 15.11
C PHE A 63 -3.09 19.46 15.65
N THR A 64 -3.26 19.32 16.96
CA THR A 64 -3.68 18.05 17.57
C THR A 64 -5.04 17.58 17.05
N ILE A 65 -6.03 18.46 16.94
CA ILE A 65 -7.34 18.11 16.38
C ILE A 65 -7.20 17.70 14.91
N SER A 66 -6.50 18.51 14.11
CA SER A 66 -6.35 18.27 12.67
C SER A 66 -5.62 16.95 12.39
N THR A 67 -4.58 16.66 13.17
CA THR A 67 -3.82 15.41 13.11
C THR A 67 -4.64 14.22 13.60
N ALA A 68 -5.40 14.35 14.69
CA ALA A 68 -6.22 13.26 15.22
C ALA A 68 -7.39 12.90 14.28
N ALA A 69 -7.86 13.87 13.49
CA ALA A 69 -8.87 13.64 12.47
C ALA A 69 -8.31 12.95 11.21
N LEU A 70 -6.98 12.89 11.03
CA LEU A 70 -6.37 12.29 9.85
C LEU A 70 -6.29 10.76 9.95
N GLY A 71 -6.58 10.08 8.84
CA GLY A 71 -6.32 8.66 8.68
C GLY A 71 -7.43 7.74 9.15
N GLY A 72 -8.66 8.26 9.31
CA GLY A 72 -9.82 7.47 9.69
C GLY A 72 -10.11 6.34 8.71
N VAL A 73 -10.00 6.60 7.40
CA VAL A 73 -10.20 5.59 6.36
C VAL A 73 -9.13 4.50 6.44
N ALA A 74 -7.87 4.89 6.63
CA ALA A 74 -6.75 3.96 6.76
C ALA A 74 -6.88 3.06 7.99
N VAL A 75 -7.34 3.59 9.13
CA VAL A 75 -7.58 2.81 10.35
C VAL A 75 -8.70 1.79 10.16
N VAL A 76 -9.83 2.20 9.57
CA VAL A 76 -10.94 1.27 9.28
C VAL A 76 -10.46 0.15 8.34
N GLU A 77 -9.72 0.50 7.29
CA GLU A 77 -9.17 -0.46 6.33
C GLU A 77 -8.21 -1.43 7.02
N TYR A 78 -7.34 -0.93 7.91
CA TYR A 78 -6.41 -1.75 8.67
C TYR A 78 -7.14 -2.85 9.46
N PHE A 79 -8.17 -2.49 10.20
CA PHE A 79 -8.95 -3.46 10.99
C PHE A 79 -9.79 -4.38 10.10
N TYR A 80 -10.36 -3.87 9.00
CA TYR A 80 -11.08 -4.68 8.02
C TYR A 80 -10.18 -5.78 7.43
N ARG A 81 -8.99 -5.39 6.96
CA ARG A 81 -7.99 -6.33 6.42
C ARG A 81 -7.54 -7.34 7.47
N PHE A 82 -7.20 -6.86 8.67
CA PHE A 82 -6.78 -7.73 9.77
C PHE A 82 -7.85 -8.76 10.13
N TYR A 83 -9.12 -8.34 10.25
CA TYR A 83 -10.24 -9.23 10.52
C TYR A 83 -10.40 -10.28 9.40
N ASN A 84 -10.38 -9.87 8.14
CA ASN A 84 -10.55 -10.77 7.01
C ASN A 84 -9.41 -11.77 6.88
N LEU A 85 -8.17 -11.39 7.20
CA LEU A 85 -7.03 -12.32 7.22
C LEU A 85 -7.14 -13.30 8.42
N PHE A 86 -7.52 -12.81 9.59
CA PHE A 86 -7.49 -13.57 10.84
C PHE A 86 -8.73 -14.44 11.11
N LYS A 87 -9.87 -14.16 10.44
CA LYS A 87 -11.12 -14.93 10.57
C LYS A 87 -10.91 -16.41 10.24
N LYS A 88 -11.53 -17.32 11.01
CA LYS A 88 -11.48 -18.78 10.78
C LYS A 88 -12.07 -19.11 9.39
N GLY A 89 -11.38 -19.96 8.61
CA GLY A 89 -11.81 -20.31 7.25
C GLY A 89 -11.70 -19.18 6.22
N SER A 90 -10.91 -18.13 6.48
CA SER A 90 -10.73 -17.02 5.54
C SER A 90 -10.25 -17.50 4.16
N LYS A 91 -10.97 -17.02 3.13
CA LYS A 91 -10.68 -17.30 1.72
C LYS A 91 -9.71 -16.29 1.09
N VAL A 92 -9.22 -15.29 1.84
CA VAL A 92 -8.38 -14.21 1.31
C VAL A 92 -6.90 -14.32 1.67
N ARG A 93 -6.56 -15.24 2.60
CA ARG A 93 -5.19 -15.44 3.08
C ARG A 93 -4.23 -15.86 1.98
N PRO A 94 -2.92 -15.57 2.14
CA PRO A 94 -1.89 -16.09 1.25
C PRO A 94 -1.95 -17.61 1.11
N LEU A 95 -1.56 -18.11 -0.08
CA LEU A 95 -1.72 -19.51 -0.44
C LEU A 95 -0.84 -20.44 0.42
N ASN A 96 -1.43 -21.38 1.16
CA ASN A 96 -0.71 -22.26 2.11
C ASN A 96 -0.17 -21.54 3.36
N ALA A 97 -0.76 -20.40 3.77
CA ALA A 97 -0.41 -19.72 5.02
C ALA A 97 -1.21 -20.23 6.22
N ARG A 98 -0.58 -20.26 7.40
CA ARG A 98 -1.29 -20.52 8.68
C ARG A 98 -2.15 -19.31 9.06
N ARG A 99 -3.10 -19.50 9.99
CA ARG A 99 -3.99 -18.42 10.47
C ARG A 99 -3.23 -17.21 11.04
N SER A 100 -2.06 -17.44 11.65
CA SER A 100 -1.22 -16.39 12.25
C SER A 100 -0.38 -15.59 11.25
N TRP A 101 -0.34 -16.00 9.98
CA TRP A 101 0.47 -15.32 8.97
C TRP A 101 -0.37 -14.26 8.25
N LEU A 102 0.00 -13.00 8.47
CA LEU A 102 -0.51 -11.86 7.71
C LEU A 102 0.14 -11.83 6.32
N ASP A 103 -0.49 -11.12 5.39
CA ASP A 103 0.10 -10.88 4.09
C ASP A 103 1.17 -9.77 4.15
N PHE A 104 2.03 -9.72 3.14
CA PHE A 104 3.17 -8.82 3.11
C PHE A 104 2.71 -7.37 3.15
N PHE A 105 1.63 -7.03 2.43
CA PHE A 105 1.06 -5.68 2.51
C PHE A 105 0.60 -5.31 3.92
N GLN A 106 -0.13 -6.17 4.63
CA GLN A 106 -0.58 -5.87 6.00
C GLN A 106 0.61 -5.64 6.94
N VAL A 107 1.70 -6.42 6.82
CA VAL A 107 2.90 -6.24 7.65
C VAL A 107 3.57 -4.89 7.36
N ASN A 108 3.77 -4.54 6.09
CA ASN A 108 4.34 -3.25 5.70
C ASN A 108 3.41 -2.10 6.13
N PHE A 109 2.11 -2.29 6.01
CA PHE A 109 1.12 -1.31 6.43
C PHE A 109 1.14 -1.08 7.94
N THR A 110 1.29 -2.14 8.76
CA THR A 110 1.51 -2.01 10.21
C THR A 110 2.80 -1.23 10.51
N ILE A 111 3.91 -1.52 9.81
CA ILE A 111 5.19 -0.84 10.05
C ILE A 111 5.07 0.64 9.74
N VAL A 112 4.50 1.00 8.58
CA VAL A 112 4.27 2.39 8.19
C VAL A 112 3.38 3.09 9.21
N TRP A 113 2.28 2.45 9.62
CA TRP A 113 1.37 3.02 10.60
C TRP A 113 2.07 3.31 11.94
N LEU A 114 2.99 2.45 12.38
CA LEU A 114 3.81 2.69 13.58
C LEU A 114 4.80 3.85 13.39
N ILE A 115 5.47 3.94 12.22
CA ILE A 115 6.37 5.06 11.91
C ILE A 115 5.60 6.37 11.96
N LEU A 116 4.44 6.43 11.29
CA LEU A 116 3.58 7.61 11.26
C LEU A 116 3.04 7.97 12.65
N ALA A 117 2.64 6.98 13.45
CA ALA A 117 2.20 7.23 14.81
C ALA A 117 3.31 7.89 15.65
N VAL A 118 4.54 7.39 15.57
CA VAL A 118 5.69 7.98 16.26
C VAL A 118 5.97 9.40 15.76
N GLU A 119 5.97 9.61 14.45
CA GLU A 119 6.22 10.90 13.81
C GLU A 119 5.20 11.96 14.23
N LEU A 120 3.91 11.62 14.18
CA LEU A 120 2.81 12.50 14.56
C LEU A 120 2.78 12.79 16.07
N ILE A 121 3.04 11.78 16.91
CA ILE A 121 3.10 11.98 18.37
C ILE A 121 4.27 12.91 18.72
N ILE A 122 5.47 12.66 18.20
CA ILE A 122 6.64 13.50 18.50
C ILE A 122 6.41 14.94 17.99
N GLY A 123 5.78 15.09 16.82
CA GLY A 123 5.47 16.41 16.26
C GLY A 123 4.42 17.21 17.06
N THR A 124 3.51 16.53 17.78
CA THR A 124 2.39 17.17 18.51
C THR A 124 2.62 17.31 20.02
N VAL A 125 3.54 16.56 20.63
CA VAL A 125 3.79 16.60 22.10
C VAL A 125 4.40 17.92 22.58
N GLN A 126 5.03 18.70 21.70
CA GLN A 126 5.67 19.97 22.08
C GLN A 126 4.68 21.12 22.22
N GLU A 127 4.94 22.06 23.13
CA GLU A 127 4.11 23.27 23.31
C GLU A 127 3.97 24.08 22.01
N GLU A 128 5.06 24.21 21.25
CA GLU A 128 5.06 24.68 19.86
C GLU A 128 5.33 23.49 18.92
N PRO A 129 4.32 23.06 18.13
CA PRO A 129 4.45 21.86 17.31
C PRO A 129 5.48 22.03 16.19
N TYR A 130 6.28 20.99 15.96
CA TYR A 130 7.25 20.95 14.88
C TYR A 130 6.55 20.73 13.54
N ILE A 131 6.07 21.79 12.91
CA ILE A 131 5.29 21.70 11.66
C ILE A 131 6.05 21.02 10.54
N ARG A 132 7.37 21.23 10.47
CA ARG A 132 8.21 20.53 9.49
C ARG A 132 8.21 19.02 9.71
N LEU A 133 8.10 18.55 10.94
CA LEU A 133 7.95 17.13 11.24
C LEU A 133 6.52 16.65 10.95
N LEU A 134 5.49 17.46 11.27
CA LEU A 134 4.09 17.15 10.96
C LEU A 134 3.78 17.13 9.44
N ALA A 135 4.65 17.74 8.65
CA ALA A 135 4.65 17.76 7.19
C ALA A 135 5.33 16.52 6.57
N MET A 136 6.11 15.77 7.35
CA MET A 136 6.83 14.59 6.84
C MET A 136 6.04 13.27 6.70
N PRO A 137 4.81 13.08 7.23
CA PRO A 137 4.08 11.81 7.09
C PRO A 137 3.93 11.33 5.63
N LEU A 138 3.51 12.20 4.71
CA LEU A 138 3.35 11.85 3.30
C LEU A 138 4.69 11.41 2.66
N PRO A 139 5.78 12.21 2.69
CA PRO A 139 7.05 11.77 2.15
C PRO A 139 7.63 10.55 2.89
N THR A 140 7.37 10.37 4.19
CA THR A 140 7.77 9.17 4.94
C THR A 140 7.12 7.91 4.37
N VAL A 141 5.81 7.91 4.09
CA VAL A 141 5.11 6.78 3.43
C VAL A 141 5.72 6.51 2.06
N MET A 142 5.95 7.57 1.28
CA MET A 142 6.49 7.47 -0.08
C MET A 142 7.92 6.92 -0.10
N PHE A 143 8.78 7.37 0.82
CA PHE A 143 10.12 6.80 1.00
C PHE A 143 10.05 5.35 1.41
N TYR A 144 9.23 5.00 2.40
CA TYR A 144 9.14 3.62 2.88
C TYR A 144 8.72 2.66 1.77
N PHE A 145 7.57 2.90 1.13
CA PHE A 145 7.09 2.01 0.07
C PHE A 145 8.01 2.04 -1.15
N GLY A 146 8.51 3.21 -1.55
CA GLY A 146 9.44 3.35 -2.66
C GLY A 146 10.72 2.56 -2.45
N LEU A 147 11.36 2.71 -1.28
CA LEU A 147 12.58 1.98 -0.93
C LEU A 147 12.32 0.47 -0.82
N VAL A 148 11.25 0.03 -0.14
CA VAL A 148 10.91 -1.40 -0.06
C VAL A 148 10.71 -2.00 -1.46
N HIS A 149 10.00 -1.29 -2.35
CA HIS A 149 9.74 -1.78 -3.71
C HIS A 149 11.01 -1.88 -4.55
N LEU A 150 11.90 -0.88 -4.46
CA LEU A 150 13.18 -0.87 -5.18
C LEU A 150 14.17 -1.87 -4.60
N THR A 151 14.24 -2.01 -3.27
CA THR A 151 15.14 -2.97 -2.62
C THR A 151 14.75 -4.41 -2.95
N LEU A 152 13.47 -4.76 -2.92
CA LEU A 152 13.03 -6.11 -3.30
C LEU A 152 13.37 -6.44 -4.76
N ASP A 153 13.20 -5.49 -5.67
CA ASP A 153 13.55 -5.68 -7.08
C ASP A 153 15.07 -5.72 -7.31
N LEU A 154 15.85 -4.95 -6.56
CA LEU A 154 17.31 -5.03 -6.58
C LEU A 154 17.79 -6.41 -6.10
N LEU A 155 17.27 -6.88 -4.97
CA LEU A 155 17.59 -8.21 -4.44
C LEU A 155 17.21 -9.32 -5.43
N ARG A 156 16.06 -9.17 -6.10
CA ARG A 156 15.67 -10.06 -7.18
C ARG A 156 16.65 -10.04 -8.35
N ALA A 157 17.05 -8.85 -8.81
CA ALA A 157 17.98 -8.70 -9.94
C ALA A 157 19.36 -9.31 -9.64
N LEU A 158 19.77 -9.27 -8.36
CA LEU A 158 20.99 -9.93 -7.86
C LEU A 158 20.83 -11.44 -7.65
N GLY A 159 19.65 -12.01 -7.92
CA GLY A 159 19.40 -13.45 -7.82
C GLY A 159 19.19 -13.96 -6.39
N TYR A 160 18.96 -13.08 -5.40
CA TYR A 160 18.67 -13.52 -4.05
C TYR A 160 17.31 -14.23 -3.96
N GLN A 161 17.28 -15.29 -3.16
CA GLN A 161 16.06 -16.01 -2.84
C GLN A 161 15.32 -15.34 -1.68
N ALA A 162 14.00 -15.50 -1.62
CA ALA A 162 13.17 -14.95 -0.55
C ALA A 162 13.60 -15.53 0.82
N PRO A 163 14.13 -14.71 1.76
CA PRO A 163 14.69 -15.19 3.02
C PRO A 163 13.61 -15.66 4.00
N PHE A 164 12.41 -15.09 3.87
CA PHE A 164 11.19 -15.47 4.56
C PHE A 164 10.04 -15.50 3.56
N ARG A 165 8.86 -15.89 4.03
CA ARG A 165 7.67 -15.96 3.21
C ARG A 165 7.15 -14.57 2.86
N ILE A 166 7.05 -14.25 1.58
CA ILE A 166 6.49 -13.00 1.08
C ILE A 166 5.13 -13.31 0.48
N SER A 167 4.06 -13.07 1.24
CA SER A 167 2.68 -13.42 0.88
C SER A 167 2.54 -14.87 0.41
N SER A 168 2.18 -15.10 -0.86
CA SER A 168 2.03 -16.45 -1.40
C SER A 168 3.35 -17.07 -1.88
N THR A 169 4.45 -16.32 -1.90
CA THR A 169 5.78 -16.82 -2.26
C THR A 169 6.44 -17.50 -1.04
N PRO A 170 6.72 -18.81 -1.10
CA PRO A 170 7.39 -19.51 -0.01
C PRO A 170 8.85 -19.07 0.14
N LYS A 171 9.42 -19.35 1.32
CA LYS A 171 10.85 -19.16 1.58
C LYS A 171 11.68 -20.00 0.60
N GLY A 172 12.79 -19.44 0.10
CA GLY A 172 13.72 -20.12 -0.82
C GLY A 172 13.34 -20.06 -2.30
N TYR A 173 12.19 -19.47 -2.64
CA TYR A 173 11.83 -19.21 -4.04
C TYR A 173 12.48 -17.92 -4.55
N VAL A 174 12.53 -17.76 -5.87
CA VAL A 174 12.97 -16.51 -6.52
C VAL A 174 12.12 -15.36 -5.99
N MET A 175 12.80 -14.26 -5.62
CA MET A 175 12.14 -13.07 -5.09
C MET A 175 11.09 -12.55 -6.10
N PRO A 176 9.83 -12.33 -5.67
CA PRO A 176 8.81 -11.76 -6.55
C PRO A 176 9.06 -10.26 -6.77
N THR A 177 8.51 -9.67 -7.84
CA THR A 177 8.44 -8.20 -7.94
C THR A 177 7.65 -7.67 -6.75
N ALA A 178 8.07 -6.57 -6.13
CA ALA A 178 7.30 -5.96 -5.04
C ALA A 178 5.86 -5.61 -5.47
N LEU A 179 5.71 -5.02 -6.67
CA LEU A 179 4.41 -4.72 -7.26
C LEU A 179 3.51 -5.95 -7.46
N TYR A 180 4.09 -7.12 -7.80
CA TYR A 180 3.31 -8.36 -7.92
C TYR A 180 2.65 -8.71 -6.58
N VAL A 181 3.42 -8.63 -5.50
CA VAL A 181 2.95 -8.94 -4.14
C VAL A 181 1.89 -7.94 -3.68
N LEU A 182 2.10 -6.65 -3.98
CA LEU A 182 1.15 -5.59 -3.66
C LEU A 182 -0.21 -5.83 -4.35
N ILE A 183 -0.20 -6.07 -5.67
CA ILE A 183 -1.42 -6.34 -6.45
C ILE A 183 -2.12 -7.61 -5.93
N GLU A 184 -1.34 -8.65 -5.65
CA GLU A 184 -1.86 -9.89 -5.10
C GLU A 184 -2.63 -9.62 -3.79
N ASP A 185 -2.02 -8.90 -2.85
CA ASP A 185 -2.57 -8.70 -1.51
C ASP A 185 -3.76 -7.74 -1.48
N VAL A 186 -3.69 -6.63 -2.21
CA VAL A 186 -4.79 -5.64 -2.30
C VAL A 186 -6.00 -6.23 -2.99
N VAL A 187 -5.83 -6.89 -4.14
CA VAL A 187 -6.97 -7.45 -4.87
C VAL A 187 -7.55 -8.66 -4.15
N ALA A 188 -6.73 -9.47 -3.48
CA ALA A 188 -7.22 -10.62 -2.74
C ALA A 188 -8.08 -10.21 -1.53
N VAL A 189 -7.68 -9.17 -0.79
CA VAL A 189 -8.34 -8.76 0.45
C VAL A 189 -9.37 -7.65 0.18
N ASP A 190 -8.95 -6.50 -0.32
CA ASP A 190 -9.80 -5.29 -0.48
C ASP A 190 -10.68 -5.42 -1.73
N GLY A 191 -10.13 -6.01 -2.79
CA GLY A 191 -10.87 -6.31 -4.01
C GLY A 191 -11.85 -7.48 -3.86
N GLY A 192 -11.71 -8.30 -2.82
CA GLY A 192 -12.50 -9.50 -2.61
C GLY A 192 -12.24 -10.63 -3.62
N GLY A 193 -11.08 -10.62 -4.31
CA GLY A 193 -10.68 -11.69 -5.24
C GLY A 193 -10.25 -12.99 -4.56
N GLY A 194 -9.83 -12.90 -3.30
CA GLY A 194 -9.40 -14.02 -2.47
C GLY A 194 -8.34 -14.94 -3.07
N GLN A 195 -8.28 -16.18 -2.58
CA GLN A 195 -7.31 -17.19 -3.00
C GLN A 195 -7.46 -17.61 -4.47
N VAL A 196 -8.66 -17.48 -5.04
CA VAL A 196 -8.89 -17.76 -6.46
C VAL A 196 -8.09 -16.78 -7.31
N TYR A 197 -8.15 -15.49 -7.00
CA TYR A 197 -7.33 -14.48 -7.64
C TYR A 197 -5.83 -14.71 -7.40
N ARG A 198 -5.43 -15.01 -6.16
CA ARG A 198 -4.01 -15.30 -5.82
C ARG A 198 -3.42 -16.44 -6.66
N ARG A 199 -4.19 -17.49 -6.94
CA ARG A 199 -3.74 -18.58 -7.84
C ARG A 199 -3.65 -18.09 -9.29
N ALA A 200 -4.69 -17.43 -9.79
CA ALA A 200 -4.74 -16.98 -11.18
C ALA A 200 -3.63 -15.97 -11.52
N ILE A 201 -3.35 -14.99 -10.65
CA ILE A 201 -2.28 -14.02 -10.86
C ILE A 201 -0.90 -14.67 -10.83
N ARG A 202 -0.72 -15.68 -9.98
CA ARG A 202 0.52 -16.47 -9.93
C ARG A 202 0.72 -17.27 -11.20
N ASP A 203 -0.33 -17.95 -11.68
CA ASP A 203 -0.24 -18.78 -12.90
C ASP A 203 0.03 -17.90 -14.12
N ARG A 204 -0.56 -16.71 -14.19
CA ARG A 204 -0.23 -15.68 -15.18
C ARG A 204 1.21 -15.18 -15.06
N TYR A 205 1.68 -14.94 -13.84
CA TYR A 205 3.04 -14.48 -13.59
C TYR A 205 4.10 -15.52 -13.99
N LEU A 206 3.84 -16.80 -13.75
CA LEU A 206 4.75 -17.89 -14.13
C LEU A 206 4.71 -18.21 -15.62
N SER A 207 3.55 -18.07 -16.27
CA SER A 207 3.37 -18.40 -17.70
C SER A 207 3.89 -17.34 -18.66
N SER A 208 3.92 -16.05 -18.28
CA SER A 208 4.25 -14.96 -19.20
C SER A 208 5.51 -14.18 -18.79
N PRO A 209 6.60 -14.23 -19.57
CA PRO A 209 7.76 -13.36 -19.34
C PRO A 209 7.43 -11.87 -19.54
N TYR A 210 6.60 -11.54 -20.54
CA TYR A 210 6.15 -10.17 -20.80
C TYR A 210 5.40 -9.57 -19.62
N PHE A 211 4.52 -10.35 -18.97
CA PHE A 211 3.81 -9.89 -17.78
C PHE A 211 4.77 -9.57 -16.63
N ARG A 212 5.83 -10.38 -16.45
CA ARG A 212 6.86 -10.12 -15.43
C ARG A 212 7.67 -8.87 -15.73
N GLN A 213 8.01 -8.64 -17.00
CA GLN A 213 8.72 -7.43 -17.41
C GLN A 213 7.86 -6.18 -17.22
N MET A 214 6.60 -6.22 -17.63
CA MET A 214 5.65 -5.12 -17.40
C MET A 214 5.55 -4.75 -15.92
N LEU A 215 5.44 -5.75 -15.03
CA LEU A 215 5.39 -5.50 -13.59
C LEU A 215 6.70 -4.89 -13.05
N PHE A 216 7.86 -5.28 -13.59
CA PHE A 216 9.14 -4.68 -13.23
C PHE A 216 9.23 -3.22 -13.66
N GLU A 217 8.89 -2.91 -14.92
CA GLU A 217 8.92 -1.53 -15.44
C GLU A 217 7.96 -0.62 -14.65
N MET A 218 6.75 -1.11 -14.35
CA MET A 218 5.82 -0.40 -13.47
C MET A 218 6.38 -0.23 -12.06
N ASN A 219 7.04 -1.26 -11.50
CA ASN A 219 7.64 -1.16 -10.17
C ASN A 219 8.74 -0.09 -10.11
N CYS A 220 9.60 -0.02 -11.13
CA CYS A 220 10.61 1.03 -11.23
C CYS A 220 9.99 2.42 -11.38
N PHE A 221 8.95 2.56 -12.21
CA PHE A 221 8.24 3.82 -12.39
C PHE A 221 7.61 4.30 -11.07
N TRP A 222 6.84 3.44 -10.39
CA TRP A 222 6.15 3.81 -9.15
C TRP A 222 7.11 3.93 -7.97
N GLY A 223 8.01 2.96 -7.77
CA GLY A 223 8.97 2.96 -6.67
C GLY A 223 9.99 4.09 -6.80
N GLY A 224 10.59 4.26 -7.98
CA GLY A 224 11.52 5.34 -8.28
C GLY A 224 10.84 6.71 -8.23
N GLY A 225 9.67 6.83 -8.86
CA GLY A 225 8.86 8.05 -8.82
C GLY A 225 8.46 8.45 -7.41
N SER A 226 8.13 7.47 -6.56
CA SER A 226 7.81 7.69 -5.14
C SER A 226 9.01 8.26 -4.37
N VAL A 227 10.21 7.68 -4.52
CA VAL A 227 11.41 8.17 -3.84
C VAL A 227 11.81 9.58 -4.32
N ILE A 228 11.77 9.82 -5.62
CA ILE A 228 12.09 11.14 -6.19
C ILE A 228 11.10 12.20 -5.69
N SER A 229 9.81 11.90 -5.77
CA SER A 229 8.77 12.83 -5.33
C SER A 229 8.85 13.09 -3.82
N ALA A 230 9.12 12.05 -3.01
CA ALA A 230 9.34 12.19 -1.58
C ALA A 230 10.54 13.10 -1.27
N ALA A 231 11.64 12.98 -2.02
CA ALA A 231 12.81 13.84 -1.87
C ALA A 231 12.50 15.31 -2.22
N VAL A 232 11.73 15.54 -3.29
CA VAL A 232 11.29 16.89 -3.68
C VAL A 232 10.37 17.50 -2.62
N ILE A 233 9.35 16.76 -2.17
CA ILE A 233 8.42 17.21 -1.12
C ILE A 233 9.20 17.52 0.16
N THR A 234 10.10 16.63 0.57
CA THR A 234 10.96 16.86 1.75
C THR A 234 11.78 18.14 1.58
N ALA A 235 12.44 18.34 0.43
CA ALA A 235 13.19 19.57 0.18
C ALA A 235 12.31 20.82 0.28
N LEU A 236 11.08 20.78 -0.25
CA LEU A 236 10.11 21.88 -0.14
C LEU A 236 9.71 22.14 1.32
N VAL A 237 9.44 21.09 2.11
CA VAL A 237 9.10 21.21 3.54
C VAL A 237 10.19 21.95 4.32
N PHE A 238 11.46 21.69 4.01
CA PHE A 238 12.58 22.32 4.72
C PHE A 238 12.99 23.68 4.16
N THR A 239 12.57 24.05 2.95
CA THR A 239 12.94 25.33 2.30
C THR A 239 11.83 26.37 2.28
N THR A 240 10.56 25.97 2.42
CA THR A 240 9.41 26.87 2.33
C THR A 240 8.97 27.45 3.69
N PRO A 241 8.20 28.56 3.69
CA PRO A 241 7.57 29.11 4.89
C PRO A 241 6.60 28.13 5.56
N ARG A 242 6.38 28.31 6.87
CA ARG A 242 5.61 27.41 7.76
C ARG A 242 4.26 26.94 7.18
N ASP A 243 3.46 27.85 6.67
CA ASP A 243 2.10 27.53 6.21
C ASP A 243 2.10 26.79 4.86
N VAL A 244 3.06 27.13 4.00
CA VAL A 244 3.29 26.44 2.72
C VAL A 244 3.82 25.04 2.97
N ALA A 245 4.76 24.90 3.91
CA ALA A 245 5.30 23.60 4.30
C ALA A 245 4.23 22.65 4.84
N TYR A 246 3.25 23.16 5.59
CA TYR A 246 2.12 22.35 6.04
C TYR A 246 1.19 21.95 4.89
N THR A 247 0.93 22.87 3.95
CA THR A 247 0.00 22.63 2.84
C THR A 247 0.55 21.63 1.80
N VAL A 248 1.86 21.67 1.53
CA VAL A 248 2.52 20.82 0.51
C VAL A 248 2.49 19.32 0.88
N CYS A 249 2.09 19.00 2.10
CA CYS A 249 2.16 17.64 2.66
C CYS A 249 0.84 16.88 2.65
N PHE A 250 -0.20 17.49 2.10
CA PHE A 250 -1.53 16.92 1.89
C PHE A 250 -1.83 16.81 0.39
#